data_AF-A0A499VDM2-F1
#
_entry.id   AF-A0A499VDM2-F1
#
_cell.length_a   1.000
_cell.length_b   1.000
_cell.length_c   1.000
_cell.angle_alpha   90.00
_cell.angle_beta   90.00
_cell.angle_gamma   90.00
#
_symmetry.space_group_name_H-M   'P 1'
#
loop_
_entity.id
_entity.type
_entity.pdbx_description
1 polymer ?
#
loop_
_entity_poly.entity_id
_entity_poly.type
_entity_poly.pdbx_seq_one_letter_code
_entity_poly.pdbx_strand_id
1 'polypeptide(L)' 'MANPQIHAAFEAVEEWIAERGLNHAGPCREVYFADWDAAGPQDAVCDVAFPVR' A
#
# COMPACT_ATOMS: atom_id res chain seq x y z
N MET A 1 10.06 9.66 -11.03
CA MET A 1 8.63 9.89 -11.33
C MET A 1 7.85 9.41 -10.12
N ALA A 2 7.02 10.26 -9.52
CA ALA A 2 6.07 9.79 -8.50
C ALA A 2 5.06 8.91 -9.23
N ASN A 3 4.88 7.65 -8.80
CA ASN A 3 3.87 6.78 -9.36
C ASN A 3 2.56 7.07 -8.62
N PRO A 4 1.59 7.81 -9.20
CA PRO A 4 0.38 8.22 -8.47
C PRO A 4 -0.41 7.04 -7.90
N GLN A 5 -0.27 5.84 -8.48
CA GLN A 5 -0.97 4.65 -8.03
C GLN A 5 -0.47 4.10 -6.70
N ILE A 6 0.81 4.31 -6.34
CA ILE A 6 1.30 3.84 -5.03
C ILE A 6 0.71 4.66 -3.90
N HIS A 7 0.53 5.98 -4.10
CA HIS A 7 -0.10 6.86 -3.11
C HIS A 7 -1.53 6.43 -2.81
N ALA A 8 -2.30 6.06 -3.84
CA ALA A 8 -3.66 5.55 -3.67
C ALA A 8 -3.71 4.26 -2.81
N ALA A 9 -2.70 3.40 -2.89
CA ALA A 9 -2.62 2.21 -2.04
C ALA A 9 -2.36 2.56 -0.56
N PHE A 10 -1.52 3.57 -0.29
CA PHE A 10 -1.34 4.08 1.08
C PHE A 10 -2.63 4.69 1.63
N GLU A 11 -3.25 5.60 0.87
CA GLU A 11 -4.48 6.29 1.26
C GLU A 11 -5.61 5.29 1.55
N ALA A 12 -5.81 4.28 0.71
CA ALA A 12 -6.85 3.28 0.91
C ALA A 12 -6.69 2.50 2.22
N VAL A 13 -5.46 2.17 2.63
CA VAL A 13 -5.22 1.47 3.90
C VAL A 13 -5.42 2.42 5.09
N GLU A 14 -4.96 3.66 5.00
CA GLU A 14 -5.16 4.66 6.05
C GLU A 14 -6.63 5.01 6.26
N GLU A 15 -7.41 5.16 5.19
CA GLU A 15 -8.86 5.36 5.25
C GLU A 15 -9.54 4.18 5.97
N TRP A 16 -9.19 2.95 5.59
CA TRP A 16 -9.74 1.75 6.25
C TRP A 16 -9.40 1.69 7.74
N ILE A 17 -8.17 2.08 8.14
CA ILE A 17 -7.75 2.15 9.54
C ILE A 17 -8.60 3.16 10.32
N ALA A 18 -8.81 4.34 9.73
CA ALA A 18 -9.61 5.40 10.33
C ALA A 18 -11.08 4.97 10.47
N GLU A 19 -11.67 4.37 9.43
CA GLU A 19 -13.04 3.82 9.46
C GLU A 19 -13.24 2.78 10.55
N ARG A 20 -12.19 2.02 10.88
CA ARG A 20 -12.20 0.99 11.93
C ARG A 20 -11.85 1.53 13.32
N GLY A 21 -11.48 2.81 13.44
CA GLY A 21 -11.05 3.41 14.71
C GLY A 21 -9.77 2.79 15.27
N LEU A 22 -8.94 2.20 14.40
CA LEU A 22 -7.68 1.56 14.77
C LEU A 22 -6.55 2.59 14.81
N ASN A 23 -5.48 2.27 15.53
CA ASN A 23 -4.30 3.13 15.62
C ASN A 23 -3.09 2.45 14.98
N HIS A 24 -2.21 3.24 14.35
CA HIS A 24 -0.93 2.74 13.83
C HIS A 24 -0.07 2.18 14.98
N ALA A 25 0.40 0.95 14.81
CA ALA A 25 1.20 0.22 15.79
C ALA A 25 2.70 0.16 15.44
N GLY A 26 3.11 0.84 14.37
CA GLY A 26 4.47 0.81 13.84
C GLY A 26 4.56 1.43 12.44
N PRO A 27 5.72 1.32 11.79
CA PRO A 27 5.93 1.86 10.44
C PRO A 27 5.14 1.08 9.39
N CYS A 28 4.73 1.77 8.33
CA CYS A 28 4.19 1.13 7.14
C CYS A 28 5.24 0.23 6.47
N ARG A 29 4.78 -0.80 5.77
CA ARG A 29 5.60 -1.72 5.00
C ARG A 29 5.16 -1.71 3.55
N GLU A 30 6.13 -1.64 2.67
CA GLU A 30 5.98 -1.78 1.24
C GLU A 30 6.75 -3.02 0.78
N VAL A 31 6.10 -3.93 0.05
CA VAL A 31 6.73 -5.16 -0.46
C VAL A 31 6.52 -5.26 -1.96
N TYR A 32 7.60 -5.10 -2.71
CA TYR A 32 7.64 -5.30 -4.15
C TYR A 32 7.93 -6.77 -4.45
N PHE A 33 7.00 -7.43 -5.13
CA PHE A 33 7.05 -8.89 -5.32
C PHE A 33 6.97 -9.32 -6.79
N ALA A 34 6.79 -8.38 -7.72
CA ALA A 34 6.70 -8.67 -9.15
C ALA A 34 7.93 -8.18 -9.93
N ASP A 35 8.13 -8.79 -11.10
CA ASP A 35 9.06 -8.29 -12.11
C ASP A 35 8.42 -7.11 -12.86
N TRP A 36 9.01 -5.93 -12.68
CA TRP A 36 8.52 -4.68 -13.25
C TRP A 36 8.55 -4.65 -14.78
N ASP A 37 9.51 -5.34 -15.40
CA ASP A 37 9.63 -5.34 -16.86
C ASP A 37 8.58 -6.25 -17.52
N ALA A 38 8.03 -7.21 -16.76
CA ALA A 38 6.99 -8.13 -17.20
C ALA A 38 5.57 -7.72 -16.76
N ALA A 39 5.45 -6.81 -15.79
CA ALA A 39 4.17 -6.40 -15.23
C ALA A 39 3.39 -5.47 -16.18
N GLY A 40 2.13 -5.80 -16.42
CA GLY A 40 1.17 -4.95 -17.11
C GLY A 40 0.68 -3.79 -16.23
N PRO A 41 0.02 -2.78 -16.81
CA PRO A 41 -0.42 -1.57 -16.10
C PRO A 41 -1.43 -1.78 -14.95
N GLN A 42 -2.00 -2.97 -14.81
CA GLN A 42 -2.99 -3.33 -13.80
C GLN A 42 -2.52 -4.50 -12.91
N ASP A 43 -1.30 -5.00 -13.14
CA ASP A 43 -0.78 -6.11 -12.36
C ASP A 43 -0.37 -5.62 -10.97
N ALA A 44 -0.70 -6.40 -9.96
CA ALA A 44 -0.24 -6.14 -8.61
C ALA A 44 1.27 -6.37 -8.54
N VAL A 45 2.02 -5.31 -8.27
CA VAL A 45 3.49 -5.36 -8.17
C VAL A 45 4.01 -5.08 -6.76
N CYS A 46 3.15 -4.50 -5.93
CA CYS A 46 3.50 -3.99 -4.63
C CYS A 46 2.34 -4.14 -3.65
N ASP A 47 2.65 -4.58 -2.43
CA ASP A 47 1.74 -4.60 -1.29
C ASP A 47 2.12 -3.51 -0.30
N VAL A 48 1.13 -2.73 0.14
CA VAL A 48 1.26 -1.74 1.22
C VAL A 48 0.49 -2.23 2.43
N ALA A 49 1.13 -2.24 3.61
CA ALA A 49 0.51 -2.68 4.84
C ALA A 49 0.93 -1.83 6.03
N PHE A 50 0.00 -1.65 6.97
CA PHE A 50 0.22 -0.92 8.21
C PHE A 50 -0.05 -1.84 9.41
N PRO A 51 0.86 -1.95 10.38
CA PRO A 51 0.57 -2.62 11.64
C PRO A 51 -0.43 -1.76 12.45
N VAL A 52 -1.45 -2.38 13.04
CA VAL A 52 -2.56 -1.69 13.75
C VAL A 52 -2.85 -2.27 15.13
N ARG A 53 -3.49 -1.47 16.00
CA ARG A 53 -4.01 -1.83 17.33
C ARG A 53 -5.43 -1.32 17.52
#